data_AF-A0A9X0K1J6-F1
#
_entry.id   AF-A0A9X0K1J6-F1
#
_cell.length_a   1.000
_cell.length_b   1.000
_cell.length_c   1.000
_cell.angle_alpha   90.00
_cell.angle_beta   90.00
_cell.angle_gamma   90.00
#
_symmetry.space_group_name_H-M   'P 1'
#
loop_
_entity.id
_entity.type
_entity.pdbx_description
1 polymer ?
#
loop_
_entity_poly.entity_id
_entity_poly.type
_entity_poly.pdbx_seq_one_letter_code
_entity_poly.pdbx_strand_id
1 'polypeptide(L)' 'MADYRKIMLLLLQGRSYRQVQKLLNCSPRTISKARQVIDEQEFSTLEQLKDISDEILIIRSF' A
#
# COMPACT_ATOMS: atom_id res chain seq x y z
N MET A 1 -1.08 -10.55 -8.80
CA MET A 1 -1.87 -9.46 -8.18
C MET A 1 -0.89 -8.49 -7.54
N ALA A 2 -1.13 -7.17 -7.61
CA ALA A 2 -0.20 -6.21 -7.01
C ALA A 2 -0.28 -6.32 -5.48
N ASP A 3 0.86 -6.61 -4.84
CA ASP A 3 0.94 -6.71 -3.38
C ASP A 3 0.79 -5.30 -2.76
N TYR A 4 -0.45 -4.89 -2.48
CA TYR A 4 -0.75 -3.62 -1.82
C TYR A 4 0.04 -3.44 -0.52
N ARG A 5 0.22 -4.53 0.23
CA ARG A 5 1.07 -4.56 1.42
C ARG A 5 2.51 -4.13 1.14
N LYS A 6 3.13 -4.58 0.05
CA LYS A 6 4.48 -4.15 -0.35
C LYS A 6 4.50 -2.70 -0.78
N ILE A 7 3.48 -2.23 -1.50
CA ILE A 7 3.33 -0.81 -1.87
C ILE A 7 3.29 0.05 -0.61
N MET A 8 2.43 -0.30 0.34
CA MET A 8 2.25 0.43 1.60
C MET A 8 3.53 0.44 2.45
N LEU A 9 4.22 -0.71 2.54
CA LEU A 9 5.52 -0.83 3.20
C LEU A 9 6.54 0.15 2.62
N LEU A 10 6.67 0.20 1.29
CA LEU A 10 7.61 1.10 0.62
C LEU A 10 7.22 2.57 0.83
N LEU A 11 5.92 2.88 0.83
CA LEU A 11 5.43 4.24 1.10
C LEU A 11 5.74 4.69 2.53
N LEU A 12 5.56 3.82 3.52
CA LEU A 12 5.90 4.12 4.92
C LEU A 12 7.41 4.23 5.14
N GLN A 13 8.22 3.52 4.37
CA GLN A 13 9.68 3.69 4.32
C GLN A 13 10.12 5.02 3.67
N GLY A 14 9.18 5.88 3.26
CA GLY A 14 9.48 7.16 2.62
C GLY A 14 9.96 7.03 1.17
N ARG A 15 9.70 5.90 0.49
CA ARG A 15 10.04 5.75 -0.92
C ARG A 15 9.15 6.63 -1.79
N SER A 16 9.74 7.22 -2.82
CA SER A 16 9.00 8.02 -3.80
C SER A 16 8.11 7.14 -4.67
N TYR A 17 7.01 7.69 -5.18
CA TYR A 17 6.04 6.95 -6.00
C TYR A 17 6.71 6.31 -7.21
N ARG A 18 7.65 7.03 -7.87
CA ARG A 18 8.40 6.49 -9.01
C ARG A 18 9.24 5.26 -8.66
N GLN A 19 9.86 5.24 -7.47
CA GLN A 19 10.63 4.08 -7.02
C GLN A 19 9.72 2.89 -6.76
N VAL A 20 8.57 3.12 -6.12
CA VAL A 20 7.57 2.08 -5.88
C VAL A 20 7.04 1.50 -7.19
N GLN A 21 6.73 2.35 -8.18
CA GLN A 21 6.31 1.91 -9.51
C GLN A 21 7.35 1.01 -10.18
N LYS A 22 8.63 1.41 -10.15
CA LYS A 22 9.71 0.61 -10.76
C LYS A 22 9.93 -0.72 -10.04
N LEU A 23 9.84 -0.74 -8.72
CA LEU A 23 10.10 -1.95 -7.92
C LEU A 23 8.99 -2.99 -8.04
N LEU A 24 7.74 -2.55 -8.09
CA LEU A 24 6.58 -3.45 -8.08
C LEU A 24 5.87 -3.53 -9.43
N ASN A 25 6.42 -2.86 -10.45
CA ASN A 25 5.87 -2.73 -11.79
C ASN A 25 4.36 -2.39 -11.77
N CYS A 26 3.97 -1.48 -10.87
CA CYS A 26 2.57 -1.18 -10.56
C CYS A 26 2.14 0.18 -11.11
N SER A 27 0.84 0.31 -11.35
CA SER A 27 0.24 1.56 -11.82
C SER A 27 0.31 2.64 -10.74
N PRO A 28 0.54 3.92 -11.10
CA PRO A 28 0.55 5.00 -10.12
C PRO A 28 -0.81 5.15 -9.40
N ARG A 29 -1.91 4.74 -10.06
CA ARG A 29 -3.24 4.70 -9.44
C ARG A 29 -3.29 3.72 -8.25
N THR A 30 -2.61 2.58 -8.35
CA THR A 30 -2.51 1.58 -7.27
C THR A 30 -1.76 2.16 -6.07
N ILE A 31 -0.71 2.94 -6.32
CA ILE A 31 0.07 3.61 -5.26
C ILE A 31 -0.77 4.68 -4.58
N SER A 32 -1.51 5.49 -5.35
CA SER A 32 -2.41 6.49 -4.79
C SER A 32 -3.48 5.87 -3.90
N LYS A 33 -4.08 4.75 -4.33
CA LYS A 33 -5.03 3.99 -3.49
C LYS A 33 -4.37 3.46 -2.22
N ALA A 34 -3.18 2.89 -2.32
CA ALA A 34 -2.45 2.40 -1.16
C ALA A 34 -2.15 3.52 -0.16
N ARG A 35 -1.80 4.72 -0.65
CA ARG A 35 -1.60 5.89 0.21
C ARG A 35 -2.89 6.34 0.88
N GLN A 36 -3.99 6.41 0.13
CA GLN A 36 -5.29 6.76 0.68
C GLN A 36 -5.69 5.81 1.82
N VAL A 37 -5.50 4.51 1.64
CA VAL A 37 -5.81 3.52 2.69
C VAL A 37 -4.88 3.68 3.91
N ILE A 38 -3.60 4.03 3.70
CA ILE A 38 -2.69 4.38 4.82
C ILE A 38 -3.24 5.57 5.60
N ASP A 39 -3.64 6.62 4.90
CA ASP A 39 -4.10 7.86 5.54
C ASP A 39 -5.47 7.64 6.22
N GLU A 40 -6.41 6.91 5.60
CA GLU A 40 -7.75 6.62 6.15
C GLU A 40 -7.74 5.70 7.38
N GLN A 41 -6.76 4.80 7.46
CA GLN A 41 -6.64 3.86 8.57
C GLN A 41 -5.60 4.31 9.60
N GLU A 42 -5.02 5.50 9.42
CA GLU A 42 -3.93 6.05 10.23
C GLU A 42 -2.78 5.05 10.42
N PHE A 43 -2.47 4.29 9.37
CA PHE A 43 -1.38 3.32 9.40
C PHE A 43 -0.06 4.07 9.52
N SER A 44 0.51 4.00 10.70
CA SER A 44 1.76 4.67 11.05
C SER A 44 2.91 3.68 11.22
N THR A 45 2.59 2.40 11.47
CA THR A 45 3.58 1.37 11.74
C THR A 45 3.42 0.12 10.87
N LEU A 46 4.56 -0.49 10.55
CA LEU A 46 4.65 -1.71 9.74
C LEU A 46 3.95 -2.91 10.38
N GLU A 47 3.76 -2.88 11.70
CA GLU A 47 3.09 -3.94 12.46
C GLU A 47 1.58 -3.91 12.24
N GLN A 48 0.98 -2.72 12.12
CA GLN A 48 -0.44 -2.58 11.76
C GLN A 48 -0.72 -3.16 10.37
N LEU A 49 0.23 -3.04 9.44
CA LEU A 49 0.17 -3.70 8.14
C LEU A 49 0.29 -5.22 8.19
N LYS A 50 0.86 -5.79 9.26
CA LYS A 50 1.02 -7.24 9.39
C LYS A 50 -0.29 -7.92 9.75
N ASP A 51 -1.10 -7.28 10.58
CA ASP A 51 -2.39 -7.79 11.05
C ASP A 51 -3.53 -7.62 10.04
N ILE A 52 -3.35 -6.78 9.02
CA ILE A 52 -4.32 -6.68 7.92
C ILE A 52 -4.20 -7.94 7.07
N SER A 53 -5.20 -8.82 7.21
CA SER A 53 -5.45 -9.91 6.27
C SER A 53 -5.78 -9.32 4.89
N ASP A 54 -5.26 -9.94 3.83
CA ASP A 54 -5.50 -9.53 2.43
C ASP A 54 -7.01 -9.40 2.10
N GLU A 55 -7.88 -10.07 2.84
CA GLU A 55 -9.34 -9.95 2.73
C GLU A 55 -9.86 -8.52 2.94
N ILE A 56 -9.28 -7.75 3.86
CA ILE A 56 -9.70 -6.36 4.13
C ILE A 56 -9.32 -5.43 2.96
N LEU A 57 -8.18 -5.72 2.31
CA LEU A 57 -7.72 -5.00 1.12
C LEU A 57 -8.57 -5.32 -0.12
N ILE A 58 -9.12 -6.53 -0.20
CA ILE A 58 -9.98 -6.99 -1.30
C ILE A 58 -11.37 -6.35 -1.22
N ILE A 59 -11.98 -6.29 -0.03
CA ILE A 59 -13.36 -5.80 0.16
C ILE A 59 -13.50 -4.30 -0.18
N ARG A 60 -12.43 -3.50 -0.02
CA ARG A 60 -12.44 -2.05 -0.31
C ARG A 60 -11.83 -1.65 -1.65
N SER A 61 -11.44 -2.63 -2.48
CA SER A 61 -10.96 -2.39 -3.85
C SER A 61 -12.03 -2.52 -4.94
N PHE A 62 -13.25 -2.94 -4.59
CA PHE A 62 -14.41 -3.00 -5.50
C PHE A 62 -15.19 -1.70 -5.52
#